data_AF-A0A5C5YX88-F1
#
_entry.id   AF-A0A5C5YX88-F1
#
_cell.length_a   1.000
_cell.length_b   1.000
_cell.length_c   1.000
_cell.angle_alpha   90.00
_cell.angle_beta   90.00
_cell.angle_gamma   90.00
#
_symmetry.space_group_name_H-M   'P 1'
#
loop_
_entity.id
_entity.type
_entity.pdbx_description
1 polymer ?
#
loop_
_entity_poly.entity_id
_entity_poly.type
_entity_poly.pdbx_seq_one_letter_code
_entity_poly.pdbx_strand_id
1 'polypeptide(L)'
;MTSDSGSSPDRPDPSDANPALRARVPDHVADGCFSTGAIVMTGPSEFIVDFLQTIGRPHRVASRVVIPHPVMPQFIDALQTNLELYRGRFGDPPSPPTPAPGEQPRRPTPQEIYDDLKLPDSVLSGVYANGVMIGHGASEFGLDFLTSFFPQSAVSARVFVAAGQIPRLLESLKGAVRQLEQRRQGGTPDMQPPSESNPDTNGPDTNGPDTNGPDTNGPDTNGPEEGTPPPIH
;
A
#
# COMPACT_ATOMS: atom_id res chain seq x y z
N MET A 1 -24.16 14.38 -68.29
CA MET A 1 -23.02 14.58 -67.37
C MET A 1 -23.62 14.83 -65.99
N THR A 2 -23.54 13.85 -65.09
CA THR A 2 -23.98 13.97 -63.70
C THR A 2 -22.73 13.83 -62.83
N SER A 3 -22.32 14.91 -62.18
CA SER A 3 -21.15 14.92 -61.30
C SER A 3 -21.49 14.26 -59.97
N ASP A 4 -20.87 13.13 -59.71
CA ASP A 4 -20.87 12.44 -58.42
C ASP A 4 -20.11 13.30 -57.39
N SER A 5 -20.78 13.66 -56.29
CA SER A 5 -20.17 14.38 -55.17
C SER A 5 -19.97 13.40 -54.00
N GLY A 6 -18.91 12.60 -54.11
CA GLY A 6 -18.56 11.60 -53.11
C GLY A 6 -18.39 12.21 -51.72
N SER A 7 -19.20 11.72 -50.77
CA SER A 7 -19.03 12.00 -49.34
C SER A 7 -17.80 11.28 -48.82
N SER A 8 -16.74 12.03 -48.47
CA SER A 8 -15.53 11.46 -47.85
C SER A 8 -15.88 10.71 -46.55
N PRO A 9 -15.52 9.44 -46.41
CA PRO A 9 -15.71 8.70 -45.17
C PRO A 9 -14.63 9.06 -44.13
N ASP A 10 -14.96 8.81 -42.88
CA ASP A 10 -14.02 8.51 -41.80
C ASP A 10 -12.99 9.59 -41.43
N ARG A 11 -13.50 10.70 -40.85
CA ARG A 11 -12.69 11.55 -39.97
C ARG A 11 -13.00 11.12 -38.54
N PRO A 12 -12.10 10.41 -37.82
CA PRO A 12 -12.35 9.98 -36.45
C PRO A 12 -12.62 11.21 -35.57
N ASP A 13 -13.60 11.09 -34.68
CA ASP A 13 -13.98 12.20 -33.81
C ASP A 13 -12.83 12.46 -32.83
N PRO A 14 -12.40 13.73 -32.61
CA PRO A 14 -11.34 14.02 -31.64
C PRO A 14 -11.65 13.54 -30.20
N SER A 15 -12.91 13.21 -29.89
CA SER A 15 -13.30 12.55 -28.65
C SER A 15 -12.92 11.05 -28.55
N ASP A 16 -12.71 10.34 -29.66
CA ASP A 16 -12.35 8.92 -29.67
C ASP A 16 -10.94 8.64 -29.11
N ALA A 17 -10.06 9.64 -29.14
CA ALA A 17 -8.64 9.49 -28.82
C ALA A 17 -8.30 9.46 -27.32
N ASN A 18 -9.27 9.69 -26.42
CA ASN A 18 -9.02 9.77 -24.98
C ASN A 18 -9.77 8.68 -24.18
N PRO A 19 -9.09 7.63 -23.70
CA PRO A 19 -9.71 6.57 -22.90
C PRO A 19 -10.42 7.04 -21.63
N ALA A 20 -10.01 8.17 -21.04
CA ALA A 20 -10.67 8.73 -19.85
C ALA A 20 -12.09 9.26 -20.16
N LEU A 21 -12.29 9.83 -21.35
CA LEU A 21 -13.61 10.31 -21.83
C LEU A 21 -14.60 9.15 -22.11
N ARG A 22 -14.11 7.91 -22.18
CA ARG A 22 -14.91 6.69 -22.44
C ARG A 22 -15.06 5.79 -21.20
N ALA A 23 -14.57 6.23 -20.05
CA ALA A 23 -14.65 5.45 -18.81
C ALA A 23 -16.10 5.29 -18.36
N ARG A 24 -16.55 4.04 -18.16
CA ARG A 24 -17.88 3.77 -17.63
C ARG A 24 -17.91 4.08 -16.13
N VAL A 25 -18.94 4.79 -15.67
CA VAL A 25 -19.22 4.95 -14.23
C VAL A 25 -20.10 3.78 -13.78
N PRO A 26 -19.67 2.92 -12.84
CA PRO A 26 -20.54 1.92 -12.22
C PRO A 26 -21.55 2.59 -11.28
N ASP A 27 -22.76 2.05 -11.19
CA ASP A 27 -23.86 2.63 -10.40
C ASP A 27 -23.49 2.87 -8.93
N HIS A 28 -22.77 1.93 -8.30
CA HIS A 28 -22.29 2.04 -6.92
C HIS A 28 -21.18 3.07 -6.69
N VAL A 29 -20.62 3.65 -7.75
CA VAL A 29 -19.60 4.72 -7.73
C VAL A 29 -20.22 6.07 -8.16
N ALA A 30 -21.40 6.07 -8.80
CA ALA A 30 -21.96 7.23 -9.47
C ALA A 30 -22.17 8.44 -8.55
N ASP A 31 -22.68 8.19 -7.34
CA ASP A 31 -22.90 9.20 -6.29
C ASP A 31 -21.60 9.76 -5.71
N GLY A 32 -20.52 8.97 -5.75
CA GLY A 32 -19.22 9.30 -5.16
C GLY A 32 -19.25 9.49 -3.64
N CYS A 33 -18.19 10.10 -3.11
CA CYS A 33 -18.12 10.52 -1.71
C CYS A 33 -17.51 11.92 -1.56
N PHE A 34 -18.02 12.71 -0.61
CA PHE A 34 -17.40 13.98 -0.22
C PHE A 34 -16.23 13.75 0.75
N SER A 35 -15.17 14.54 0.60
CA SER A 35 -13.95 14.47 1.37
C SER A 35 -13.55 15.82 1.96
N THR A 36 -13.20 15.81 3.25
CA THR A 36 -12.71 16.97 4.01
C THR A 36 -11.18 17.08 4.02
N GLY A 37 -10.48 16.12 3.43
CA GLY A 37 -9.02 16.05 3.36
C GLY A 37 -8.54 14.63 3.05
N ALA A 38 -7.23 14.42 2.96
CA ALA A 38 -6.68 13.08 2.79
C ALA A 38 -5.42 12.84 3.62
N ILE A 39 -5.11 11.57 3.83
CA ILE A 39 -3.82 11.05 4.30
C ILE A 39 -3.17 10.34 3.11
N VAL A 40 -1.88 10.57 2.90
CA VAL A 40 -1.09 9.90 1.86
C VAL A 40 -0.01 9.06 2.54
N MET A 41 0.07 7.77 2.22
CA MET A 41 1.08 6.85 2.73
C MET A 41 1.88 6.24 1.58
N THR A 42 3.20 6.05 1.80
CA THR A 42 4.12 5.45 0.82
C THR A 42 4.43 4.01 1.18
N GLY A 43 3.70 3.08 0.56
CA GLY A 43 3.92 1.63 0.65
C GLY A 43 5.17 1.15 -0.10
N PRO A 44 5.33 -0.18 -0.26
CA PRO A 44 6.47 -0.76 -0.97
C PRO A 44 6.37 -0.62 -2.50
N SER A 45 5.16 -0.77 -3.07
CA SER A 45 4.87 -0.72 -4.51
C SER A 45 3.84 0.35 -4.90
N GLU A 46 3.00 0.76 -3.95
CA GLU A 46 1.89 1.69 -4.15
C GLU A 46 1.87 2.80 -3.09
N PHE A 47 1.26 3.92 -3.47
CA PHE A 47 0.77 4.92 -2.54
C PHE A 47 -0.67 4.57 -2.13
N ILE A 48 -0.99 4.77 -0.86
CA ILE A 48 -2.36 4.71 -0.33
C ILE A 48 -2.83 6.14 -0.10
N VAL A 49 -3.96 6.52 -0.68
CA VAL A 49 -4.62 7.82 -0.49
C VAL A 49 -5.95 7.59 0.20
N ASP A 50 -6.00 7.88 1.50
CA ASP A 50 -7.21 7.77 2.31
C ASP A 50 -7.90 9.14 2.38
N PHE A 51 -8.99 9.27 1.64
CA PHE A 51 -9.87 10.44 1.71
C PHE A 51 -10.75 10.35 2.95
N LEU A 52 -10.74 11.41 3.74
CA LEU A 52 -11.39 11.46 5.05
C LEU A 52 -12.74 12.17 4.98
N GLN A 53 -13.68 11.74 5.82
CA GLN A 53 -14.86 12.49 6.18
C GLN A 53 -14.82 12.80 7.68
N THR A 54 -14.50 14.05 8.00
CA THR A 54 -14.41 14.58 9.38
C THR A 54 -15.56 15.53 9.75
N ILE A 55 -16.54 15.73 8.85
CA ILE A 55 -17.79 16.43 9.17
C ILE A 55 -18.75 15.41 9.81
N GLY A 56 -19.11 15.65 11.07
CA GLY A 56 -19.91 14.75 11.88
C GLY A 56 -19.10 13.62 12.51
N ARG A 57 -19.60 13.06 13.62
CA ARG A 57 -19.02 11.87 14.26
C ARG A 57 -19.83 10.62 13.86
N PRO A 58 -19.19 9.45 13.68
CA PRO A 58 -17.75 9.21 13.78
C PRO A 58 -16.99 9.75 12.56
N HIS A 59 -15.77 10.26 12.77
CA HIS A 59 -14.86 10.51 11.66
C HIS A 59 -14.51 9.17 10.99
N ARG A 60 -14.33 9.17 9.67
CA ARG A 60 -14.07 7.95 8.91
C ARG A 60 -13.19 8.18 7.69
N VAL A 61 -12.55 7.12 7.22
CA VAL A 61 -12.11 7.04 5.81
C VAL A 61 -13.36 6.87 4.95
N ALA A 62 -13.57 7.80 4.02
CA ALA A 62 -14.70 7.81 3.10
C ALA A 62 -14.40 7.04 1.81
N SER A 63 -13.14 7.09 1.36
CA SER A 63 -12.63 6.29 0.24
C SER A 63 -11.12 6.08 0.41
N ARG A 64 -10.65 4.87 0.09
CA ARG A 64 -9.24 4.50 0.05
C ARG A 64 -8.88 4.19 -1.40
N VAL A 65 -7.95 4.94 -1.97
CA VAL A 65 -7.47 4.75 -3.34
C VAL A 65 -6.02 4.28 -3.33
N VAL A 66 -5.75 3.20 -4.05
CA VAL A 66 -4.45 2.55 -4.18
C VAL A 66 -3.86 2.92 -5.54
N ILE A 67 -2.74 3.64 -5.54
CA ILE A 67 -2.13 4.23 -6.74
C ILE A 67 -0.69 3.71 -6.90
N PRO A 68 -0.34 3.04 -8.01
CA PRO A 68 1.03 2.59 -8.26
C PRO A 68 2.06 3.73 -8.21
N HIS A 69 3.27 3.44 -7.73
CA HIS A 69 4.35 4.44 -7.70
C HIS A 69 4.56 5.21 -9.03
N PRO A 70 4.52 4.60 -10.23
CA PRO A 70 4.71 5.32 -11.50
C PRO A 70 3.56 6.26 -11.88
N VAL A 71 2.36 6.10 -11.31
CA VAL A 71 1.16 6.86 -11.66
C VAL A 71 1.06 8.17 -10.86
N MET A 72 1.62 8.19 -9.65
CA MET A 72 1.52 9.33 -8.74
C MET A 72 2.06 10.66 -9.30
N PRO A 73 3.20 10.72 -10.02
CA PRO A 73 3.66 11.97 -10.64
C PRO A 73 2.64 12.56 -11.62
N GLN A 74 2.04 11.73 -12.48
CA GLN A 74 1.01 12.17 -13.42
C GLN A 74 -0.24 12.71 -12.71
N PHE A 75 -0.63 12.12 -11.57
CA PHE A 75 -1.72 12.65 -10.74
C PHE A 75 -1.35 14.03 -10.15
N ILE A 76 -0.14 14.19 -9.61
CA ILE A 76 0.35 15.47 -9.08
C ILE A 76 0.31 16.57 -10.15
N ASP A 77 0.79 16.27 -11.36
CA ASP A 77 0.81 17.22 -12.47
C ASP A 77 -0.61 17.60 -12.93
N ALA A 78 -1.49 16.61 -13.07
CA ALA A 78 -2.90 16.84 -13.44
C ALA A 78 -3.65 17.68 -12.39
N LEU A 79 -3.41 17.42 -11.10
CA LEU A 79 -4.01 18.17 -10.00
C LEU A 79 -3.45 19.60 -9.90
N GLN A 80 -2.14 19.77 -10.12
CA GLN A 80 -1.50 21.09 -10.16
C GLN A 80 -2.03 21.93 -11.32
N THR A 81 -2.18 21.34 -12.51
CA THR A 81 -2.74 22.00 -13.70
C THR A 81 -4.18 22.44 -13.44
N ASN A 82 -5.01 21.58 -12.84
CA ASN A 82 -6.39 21.91 -12.50
C ASN A 82 -6.49 22.98 -11.40
N LEU A 83 -5.58 22.99 -10.43
CA LEU A 83 -5.50 24.06 -9.42
C LEU A 83 -5.17 25.42 -10.04
N GLU A 84 -4.30 25.45 -11.05
CA GLU A 84 -3.96 26.69 -11.75
C GLU A 84 -5.12 27.19 -12.64
N LEU A 85 -5.81 26.28 -13.34
CA LEU A 85 -7.03 26.59 -14.09
C LEU A 85 -8.15 27.11 -13.17
N TYR A 86 -8.32 26.51 -11.99
CA TYR A 86 -9.23 27.01 -10.96
C TYR A 86 -8.86 28.45 -10.55
N ARG A 87 -7.59 28.71 -10.25
CA ARG A 87 -7.11 30.05 -9.86
C ARG A 87 -7.39 31.11 -10.91
N GLY A 88 -7.09 30.82 -12.17
CA GLY A 88 -7.37 31.73 -13.28
C GLY A 88 -8.87 32.05 -13.46
N ARG A 89 -9.77 31.18 -12.97
CA ARG A 89 -11.22 31.32 -13.13
C ARG A 89 -11.96 31.85 -11.88
N PHE A 90 -11.50 31.49 -10.69
CA PHE A 90 -12.19 31.73 -9.42
C PHE A 90 -11.34 32.45 -8.36
N GLY A 91 -10.05 32.68 -8.62
CA GLY A 91 -9.09 33.19 -7.64
C GLY A 91 -8.52 32.07 -6.74
N ASP A 92 -7.74 32.44 -5.72
CA ASP A 92 -7.18 31.45 -4.81
C ASP A 92 -8.26 30.69 -4.03
N PRO A 93 -8.12 29.36 -3.84
CA PRO A 93 -9.06 28.59 -3.03
C PRO A 93 -9.15 29.11 -1.59
N PRO A 94 -10.33 29.07 -0.96
CA PRO A 94 -10.49 29.54 0.42
C PRO A 94 -9.68 28.67 1.38
N SER A 95 -8.70 29.28 2.06
CA SER A 95 -7.90 28.58 3.07
C SER A 95 -8.79 28.03 4.19
N PRO A 96 -8.62 26.75 4.61
CA PRO A 96 -9.27 26.27 5.83
C PRO A 96 -8.79 27.07 7.04
N PRO A 97 -9.63 27.25 8.09
CA PRO A 97 -9.27 28.05 9.24
C PRO A 97 -8.06 27.47 9.97
N THR A 98 -6.98 28.25 10.08
CA THR A 98 -5.80 27.91 10.86
C THR A 98 -6.14 27.96 12.36
N PRO A 99 -5.73 26.98 13.18
CA PRO A 99 -5.84 27.10 14.64
C PRO A 99 -5.08 28.32 15.16
N ALA A 100 -5.53 28.86 16.30
CA ALA A 100 -5.05 30.14 16.82
C ALA A 100 -3.55 30.12 17.17
N PRO A 101 -2.80 31.21 16.91
CA PRO A 101 -1.37 31.26 17.21
C PRO A 101 -1.12 31.27 18.73
N GLY A 102 -0.74 30.13 19.28
CA GLY A 102 -0.43 29.95 20.70
C GLY A 102 -0.48 28.48 21.12
N GLU A 103 -1.43 27.72 20.58
CA GLU A 103 -1.38 26.27 20.62
C GLU A 103 -0.38 25.81 19.56
N GLN A 104 0.73 25.18 19.96
CA GLN A 104 1.46 24.29 19.06
C GLN A 104 0.76 22.92 19.17
N PRO A 105 -0.13 22.54 18.23
CA PRO A 105 -0.69 21.21 18.28
C PRO A 105 0.48 20.27 17.98
N ARG A 106 0.78 19.31 18.88
CA ARG A 106 1.66 18.20 18.51
C ARG A 106 1.11 17.64 17.21
N ARG A 107 1.88 17.71 16.12
CA ARG A 107 1.44 17.19 14.83
C ARG A 107 1.27 15.68 15.01
N PRO A 108 0.03 15.14 15.01
CA PRO A 108 -0.16 13.74 15.32
C PRO A 108 0.49 12.90 14.24
N THR A 109 1.04 11.77 14.67
CA THR A 109 1.56 10.73 13.79
C THR A 109 0.43 10.14 12.94
N PRO A 110 0.72 9.53 11.78
CA PRO A 110 -0.31 8.88 10.98
C PRO A 110 -1.12 7.84 11.78
N GLN A 111 -0.47 7.11 12.69
CA GLN A 111 -1.13 6.11 13.53
C GLN A 111 -2.16 6.72 14.49
N GLU A 112 -1.79 7.77 15.23
CA GLU A 112 -2.73 8.49 16.11
C GLU A 112 -3.94 9.05 15.33
N ILE A 113 -3.76 9.45 14.07
CA ILE A 113 -4.87 9.88 13.21
C ILE A 113 -5.78 8.69 12.84
N TYR A 114 -5.22 7.50 12.60
CA TYR A 114 -6.02 6.30 12.29
C TYR A 114 -6.78 5.75 13.49
N ASP A 115 -6.25 5.84 14.71
CA ASP A 115 -6.93 5.39 15.93
C ASP A 115 -8.27 6.14 16.15
N ASP A 116 -8.34 7.40 15.70
CA ASP A 116 -9.53 8.27 15.74
C ASP A 116 -10.50 8.09 14.54
N LEU A 117 -10.12 7.29 13.53
CA LEU A 117 -10.86 7.11 12.29
C LEU A 117 -11.50 5.73 12.22
N LYS A 118 -12.82 5.68 12.00
CA LYS A 118 -13.45 4.43 11.54
C LYS A 118 -13.01 4.12 10.11
N LEU A 119 -12.60 2.87 9.88
CA LEU A 119 -12.33 2.32 8.56
C LEU A 119 -13.43 1.27 8.25
N PRO A 120 -14.50 1.64 7.53
CA PRO A 120 -15.55 0.69 7.13
C PRO A 120 -14.99 -0.47 6.30
N ASP A 121 -15.52 -1.67 6.48
CA ASP A 121 -15.10 -2.89 5.77
C ASP A 121 -15.07 -2.71 4.24
N SER A 122 -16.05 -1.96 3.70
CA SER A 122 -16.16 -1.67 2.26
C SER A 122 -15.03 -0.81 1.68
N VAL A 123 -14.27 -0.09 2.51
CA VAL A 123 -13.10 0.70 2.09
C VAL A 123 -11.79 0.14 2.63
N LEU A 124 -11.82 -0.94 3.42
CA LEU A 124 -10.66 -1.48 4.13
C LEU A 124 -9.54 -1.92 3.17
N SER A 125 -9.91 -2.63 2.09
CA SER A 125 -9.01 -2.99 0.98
C SER A 125 -8.77 -1.84 -0.01
N GLY A 126 -9.67 -0.85 -0.05
CA GLY A 126 -9.66 0.24 -1.02
C GLY A 126 -9.96 -0.19 -2.46
N VAL A 127 -9.80 0.76 -3.38
CA VAL A 127 -9.90 0.54 -4.83
C VAL A 127 -8.61 0.92 -5.53
N TYR A 128 -8.23 0.15 -6.55
CA TYR A 128 -7.08 0.46 -7.39
C TYR A 128 -7.38 1.57 -8.40
N ALA A 129 -6.39 2.40 -8.71
CA ALA A 129 -6.47 3.39 -9.78
C ALA A 129 -5.12 3.52 -10.52
N ASN A 130 -5.15 3.48 -11.85
CA ASN A 130 -3.99 3.74 -12.72
C ASN A 130 -4.12 5.06 -13.52
N GLY A 131 -5.16 5.84 -13.27
CA GLY A 131 -5.34 7.17 -13.81
C GLY A 131 -6.37 7.96 -13.01
N VAL A 132 -6.54 9.23 -13.35
CA VAL A 132 -7.55 10.11 -12.74
C VAL A 132 -8.01 11.13 -13.77
N MET A 133 -9.31 11.42 -13.78
CA MET A 133 -9.89 12.58 -14.46
C MET A 133 -10.29 13.60 -13.40
N ILE A 134 -9.93 14.87 -13.63
CA ILE A 134 -10.13 15.95 -12.65
C ILE A 134 -10.97 17.04 -13.31
N GLY A 135 -12.06 17.40 -12.64
CA GLY A 135 -12.88 18.58 -12.94
C GLY A 135 -13.03 19.44 -11.69
N HIS A 136 -13.41 20.70 -11.84
CA HIS A 136 -13.61 21.61 -10.71
C HIS A 136 -14.73 22.62 -10.95
N GLY A 137 -15.53 22.85 -9.90
CA GLY A 137 -16.46 23.97 -9.79
C GLY A 137 -15.86 25.11 -8.96
N ALA A 138 -16.67 26.08 -8.55
CA ALA A 138 -16.22 27.20 -7.72
C ALA A 138 -15.86 26.79 -6.27
N SER A 139 -16.41 25.68 -5.77
CA SER A 139 -16.30 25.27 -4.35
C SER A 139 -15.63 23.91 -4.13
N GLU A 140 -15.53 23.07 -5.16
CA GLU A 140 -15.04 21.69 -5.05
C GLU A 140 -14.39 21.19 -6.34
N PHE A 141 -13.55 20.16 -6.20
CA PHE A 141 -12.95 19.41 -7.28
C PHE A 141 -13.52 17.99 -7.28
N GLY A 142 -13.95 17.51 -8.44
CA GLY A 142 -14.29 16.11 -8.66
C GLY A 142 -13.05 15.34 -9.13
N LEU A 143 -12.68 14.30 -8.39
CA LEU A 143 -11.60 13.38 -8.70
C LEU A 143 -12.21 12.01 -9.08
N ASP A 144 -12.27 11.73 -10.38
CA ASP A 144 -12.73 10.45 -10.92
C ASP A 144 -11.51 9.55 -11.14
N PHE A 145 -11.24 8.67 -10.19
CA PHE A 145 -10.17 7.69 -10.26
C PHE A 145 -10.53 6.55 -11.21
N LEU A 146 -9.58 6.18 -12.07
CA LEU A 146 -9.82 5.30 -13.22
C LEU A 146 -9.07 3.97 -13.09
N THR A 147 -9.76 2.88 -13.44
CA THR A 147 -9.18 1.60 -13.82
C THR A 147 -9.21 1.49 -15.35
N SER A 148 -8.11 1.87 -15.99
CA SER A 148 -7.93 1.74 -17.44
C SER A 148 -7.48 0.31 -17.76
N PHE A 149 -8.44 -0.59 -17.91
CA PHE A 149 -8.25 -2.00 -18.27
C PHE A 149 -8.99 -2.34 -19.57
N PHE A 150 -8.52 -3.34 -20.31
CA PHE A 150 -9.24 -3.89 -21.46
C PHE A 150 -10.49 -4.69 -20.98
N PRO A 151 -11.65 -4.63 -21.67
CA PRO A 151 -11.92 -3.93 -22.93
C PRO A 151 -12.35 -2.47 -22.78
N GLN A 152 -12.70 -2.02 -21.56
CA GLN A 152 -13.19 -0.66 -21.33
C GLN A 152 -12.77 -0.17 -19.94
N SER A 153 -12.25 1.07 -19.88
CA SER A 153 -11.95 1.74 -18.63
C SER A 153 -13.20 1.94 -17.77
N ALA A 154 -13.05 1.90 -16.44
CA ALA A 154 -14.12 2.24 -15.51
C ALA A 154 -13.65 3.27 -14.47
N VAL A 155 -14.60 4.01 -13.88
CA VAL A 155 -14.36 4.81 -12.68
C VAL A 155 -14.39 3.88 -11.47
N SER A 156 -13.28 3.78 -10.73
CA SER A 156 -13.17 2.94 -9.54
C SER A 156 -13.50 3.68 -8.24
N ALA A 157 -13.27 4.99 -8.19
CA ALA A 157 -13.79 5.88 -7.14
C ALA A 157 -14.08 7.26 -7.71
N ARG A 158 -15.13 7.90 -7.21
CA ARG A 158 -15.44 9.31 -7.43
C ARG A 158 -15.38 10.04 -6.10
N VAL A 159 -14.48 11.02 -5.97
CA VAL A 159 -14.26 11.77 -4.73
C VAL A 159 -14.42 13.26 -5.00
N PHE A 160 -15.32 13.89 -4.27
CA PHE A 160 -15.49 15.34 -4.26
C PHE A 160 -14.69 15.95 -3.11
N VAL A 161 -13.78 16.86 -3.41
CA VAL A 161 -12.89 17.48 -2.42
C VAL A 161 -13.11 18.99 -2.42
N ALA A 162 -13.34 19.59 -1.25
CA ALA A 162 -13.48 21.04 -1.12
C ALA A 162 -12.25 21.77 -1.70
N ALA A 163 -12.45 22.81 -2.51
CA ALA A 163 -11.37 23.49 -3.24
C ALA A 163 -10.24 23.97 -2.31
N GLY A 164 -10.57 24.46 -1.12
CA GLY A 164 -9.62 24.88 -0.08
C GLY A 164 -8.67 23.78 0.43
N GLN A 165 -9.01 22.50 0.25
CA GLN A 165 -8.16 21.37 0.64
C GLN A 165 -7.17 20.95 -0.47
N ILE A 166 -7.40 21.36 -1.72
CA ILE A 166 -6.57 20.94 -2.86
C ILE A 166 -5.10 21.36 -2.74
N PRO A 167 -4.75 22.59 -2.31
CA PRO A 167 -3.34 22.94 -2.10
C PRO A 167 -2.64 22.03 -1.06
N ARG A 168 -3.34 21.69 0.03
CA ARG A 168 -2.82 20.79 1.09
C ARG A 168 -2.70 19.35 0.61
N LEU A 169 -3.65 18.87 -0.18
CA LEU A 169 -3.59 17.55 -0.83
C LEU A 169 -2.38 17.48 -1.77
N LEU A 170 -2.23 18.46 -2.66
CA LEU A 170 -1.14 18.52 -3.64
C LEU A 170 0.25 18.49 -2.97
N GLU A 171 0.45 19.27 -1.91
CA GLU A 171 1.74 19.24 -1.18
C GLU A 171 1.97 17.95 -0.38
N SER A 172 0.90 17.28 0.06
CA SER A 172 0.99 15.96 0.69
C SER A 172 1.42 14.88 -0.30
N LEU A 173 0.84 14.87 -1.52
CA LEU A 173 1.22 13.95 -2.59
C LEU A 173 2.68 14.17 -3.03
N LYS A 174 3.09 15.43 -3.25
CA LYS A 174 4.49 15.81 -3.54
C LYS A 174 5.45 15.39 -2.42
N GLY A 175 5.03 15.54 -1.16
CA GLY A 175 5.80 15.07 0.00
C GLY A 175 6.03 13.56 -0.02
N ALA A 176 4.99 12.78 -0.32
CA ALA A 176 5.06 11.32 -0.39
C ALA A 176 5.99 10.83 -1.52
N VAL A 177 5.97 11.47 -2.69
CA VAL A 177 6.89 11.14 -3.80
C VAL A 177 8.35 11.44 -3.43
N ARG A 178 8.64 12.62 -2.85
CA ARG A 178 10.00 12.94 -2.38
C ARG A 178 10.50 11.95 -1.33
N GLN A 179 9.63 11.48 -0.43
CA GLN A 179 9.97 10.45 0.56
C GLN A 179 10.30 9.10 -0.09
N LEU A 180 9.57 8.71 -1.15
CA LEU A 180 9.86 7.49 -1.92
C LEU A 180 11.22 7.59 -2.63
N GLU A 181 11.52 8.73 -3.25
CA GLU A 181 12.79 8.98 -3.94
C GLU A 181 13.97 8.91 -2.97
N GLN A 182 13.85 9.55 -1.81
CA GLN A 182 14.85 9.46 -0.73
C GLN A 182 15.05 8.02 -0.24
N ARG A 183 13.97 7.25 -0.05
CA ARG A 183 14.05 5.81 0.32
C ARG A 183 14.79 5.00 -0.74
N ARG A 184 14.59 5.30 -2.03
CA ARG A 184 15.25 4.61 -3.15
C ARG A 184 16.74 4.98 -3.28
N GLN A 185 17.09 6.24 -3.06
CA GLN A 185 18.49 6.71 -3.09
C GLN A 185 19.27 6.29 -1.85
N GLY A 186 18.60 6.21 -0.70
CA GLY A 186 19.20 5.95 0.61
C GLY A 186 19.43 4.49 0.98
N GLY A 187 19.26 3.54 0.04
CA GLY A 187 19.63 2.12 0.14
C GLY A 187 19.22 1.41 1.45
N THR A 188 18.16 0.59 1.42
CA THR A 188 17.70 -0.18 2.59
C THR A 188 18.86 -0.88 3.30
N PRO A 189 19.07 -0.65 4.62
CA PRO A 189 19.84 -1.58 5.44
C PRO A 189 19.19 -2.95 5.33
N ASP A 190 20.01 -4.00 5.29
CA ASP A 190 19.53 -5.39 5.18
C ASP A 190 18.41 -5.67 6.18
N MET A 191 17.25 -6.06 5.67
CA MET A 191 16.26 -6.77 6.48
C MET A 191 16.74 -8.22 6.57
N GLN A 192 17.82 -8.40 7.32
CA GLN A 192 18.41 -9.70 7.60
C GLN A 192 17.28 -10.59 8.16
N PRO A 193 16.95 -11.74 7.52
CA PRO A 193 15.93 -12.63 8.06
C PRO A 193 16.37 -13.02 9.47
N PRO A 194 15.44 -13.10 10.45
CA PRO A 194 15.81 -13.45 11.81
C PRO A 194 16.53 -14.78 11.77
N SER A 195 17.82 -14.76 12.11
CA SER A 195 18.57 -15.99 12.32
C SER A 195 17.87 -16.76 13.42
N GLU A 196 17.38 -17.96 13.10
CA GLU A 196 16.75 -18.85 14.07
C GLU A 196 17.78 -19.19 15.14
N SER A 197 17.78 -18.40 16.22
CA SER A 197 18.44 -18.75 17.46
C SER A 197 17.66 -19.90 18.08
N ASN A 198 17.97 -21.13 17.64
CA ASN A 198 17.61 -22.34 18.37
C ASN A 198 18.01 -22.12 19.84
N PRO A 199 17.06 -22.10 20.79
CA PRO A 199 17.43 -22.08 22.18
C PRO A 199 18.00 -23.46 22.51
N ASP A 200 19.27 -23.50 22.90
CA ASP A 200 19.91 -24.74 23.37
C ASP A 200 19.02 -25.41 24.43
N THR A 201 18.66 -26.66 24.15
CA THR A 201 17.96 -27.51 25.11
C THR A 201 18.89 -27.82 26.28
N ASN A 202 18.84 -26.97 27.30
CA ASN A 202 19.39 -27.24 28.63
C ASN A 202 18.62 -28.40 29.28
N GLY A 203 18.92 -29.62 28.86
CA GLY A 203 18.63 -30.83 29.62
C GLY A 203 19.52 -30.87 30.87
N PRO A 204 18.98 -31.26 32.05
CA PRO A 204 19.75 -31.17 33.29
C PRO A 204 20.84 -32.26 33.37
N ASP A 205 22.02 -31.86 33.86
CA ASP A 205 23.08 -32.76 34.29
C ASP A 205 22.55 -33.78 35.32
N THR A 206 22.63 -35.07 34.99
CA THR A 206 22.46 -36.17 35.96
C THR A 206 23.78 -36.92 36.11
N ASN A 207 24.67 -36.40 36.96
CA ASN A 207 25.89 -37.09 37.36
C ASN A 207 25.64 -37.99 38.58
N GLY A 208 25.90 -39.30 38.42
CA GLY A 208 26.12 -40.23 39.53
C GLY A 208 25.47 -41.62 39.36
N PRO A 209 26.11 -42.71 39.83
CA PRO A 209 27.54 -42.88 40.13
C PRO A 209 28.18 -44.13 39.49
N ASP A 210 29.49 -44.28 39.70
CA ASP A 210 30.37 -45.30 39.11
C ASP A 210 29.93 -46.76 39.27
N THR A 211 30.12 -47.55 38.20
CA THR A 211 30.21 -49.01 38.29
C THR A 211 31.64 -49.49 38.02
N ASN A 212 32.39 -49.79 39.09
CA ASN A 212 33.70 -50.44 39.00
C ASN A 212 33.58 -51.86 38.43
N GLY A 213 34.17 -52.10 37.26
CA GLY A 213 34.46 -53.45 36.74
C GLY A 213 35.93 -53.78 37.01
N PRO A 214 36.27 -54.89 37.71
CA PRO A 214 37.65 -55.16 38.12
C PRO A 214 38.49 -55.82 37.02
N ASP A 215 39.80 -55.51 37.01
CA ASP A 215 40.82 -56.12 36.16
C ASP A 215 40.90 -57.64 36.32
N THR A 216 40.93 -58.36 35.20
CA THR A 216 41.20 -59.80 35.16
C THR A 216 42.69 -60.08 34.97
N ASN A 217 43.42 -60.27 36.08
CA ASN A 217 44.68 -61.00 36.04
C ASN A 217 44.39 -62.52 36.05
N GLY A 218 45.02 -63.26 35.14
CA GLY A 218 44.77 -64.71 34.98
C GLY A 218 45.56 -65.59 35.96
N PRO A 219 45.53 -66.91 35.74
CA PRO A 219 46.73 -67.71 35.95
C PRO A 219 47.07 -68.63 34.78
N ASP A 220 48.36 -68.91 34.63
CA ASP A 220 48.92 -69.89 33.69
C ASP A 220 48.40 -71.31 33.92
N THR A 221 48.19 -72.07 32.85
CA THR A 221 48.25 -73.54 32.89
C THR A 221 48.99 -74.08 31.67
N ASN A 222 50.11 -74.76 31.91
CA ASN A 222 50.83 -75.55 30.92
C ASN A 222 50.03 -76.80 30.52
N GLY A 223 50.29 -77.34 29.32
CA GLY A 223 49.89 -78.71 28.95
C GLY A 223 50.69 -79.79 29.70
N PRO A 224 50.58 -81.09 29.34
CA PRO A 224 50.27 -81.58 27.98
C PRO A 224 49.42 -82.87 27.88
N GLU A 225 49.41 -83.42 26.65
CA GLU A 225 49.31 -84.84 26.27
C GLU A 225 47.96 -85.56 26.05
N GLU A 226 48.06 -86.54 25.13
CA GLU A 226 47.00 -87.30 24.49
C GLU A 226 46.56 -88.53 25.31
N GLY A 227 45.33 -89.01 25.10
CA GLY A 227 44.87 -90.26 25.68
C GLY A 227 43.47 -90.68 25.20
N THR A 228 43.40 -91.77 24.43
CA THR A 228 42.16 -92.37 23.90
C THR A 228 41.34 -93.14 24.96
N PRO A 229 40.04 -93.41 24.73
CA PRO A 229 39.10 -94.03 25.70
C PRO A 229 39.00 -95.58 25.48
N PRO A 230 37.98 -96.34 26.00
CA PRO A 230 37.01 -96.15 27.11
C PRO A 230 37.28 -97.27 28.19
N PRO A 231 36.44 -98.26 28.60
CA PRO A 231 34.96 -98.38 28.74
C PRO A 231 34.43 -99.14 30.03
N ILE A 232 33.09 -99.23 30.18
CA ILE A 232 32.23 -100.19 30.96
C ILE A 232 32.61 -100.59 32.43
N HIS A 233 31.77 -100.25 33.43
CA HIS A 233 30.74 -101.17 33.99
C HIS A 233 29.74 -100.54 34.96
#